data_AF-A0A962H8Q0-F1
#
_entry.id   AF-A0A962H8Q0-F1
#
_cell.length_a   1.000
_cell.length_b   1.000
_cell.length_c   1.000
_cell.angle_alpha   90.00
_cell.angle_beta   90.00
_cell.angle_gamma   90.00
#
_symmetry.space_group_name_H-M   'P 1'
#
loop_
_entity.id
_entity.type
_entity.pdbx_description
1 polymer ?
#
loop_
_entity_poly.entity_id
_entity_poly.type
_entity_poly.pdbx_seq_one_letter_code
_entity_poly.pdbx_strand_id
1 'polypeptide(L)'
;MNTRLLDLRGLHVDDRRVALNESRAFIRGLWQSVSPDAVWVNPLSAQETSLSKAHQLWQAQQVGFAVPPTLMSNDPDAVRQFCREHSKVIMKPFFQETWSEDAKEYVQLSCLIGEQHLRDDRAIELCPAIYQQYCEKAHELRVVVMG
;
A
#
# COMPACT_ATOMS: atom_id res chain seq x y z
N MET A 1 14.45 -30.78 -3.49
CA MET A 1 13.21 -30.14 -3.97
C MET A 1 13.26 -30.04 -5.49
N ASN A 2 12.23 -30.48 -6.22
CA ASN A 2 12.20 -30.52 -7.69
C ASN A 2 11.24 -29.44 -8.21
N THR A 3 11.70 -28.20 -8.30
CA THR A 3 10.89 -27.05 -8.71
C THR A 3 11.48 -26.43 -9.97
N ARG A 4 10.60 -26.01 -10.89
CA ARG A 4 10.97 -25.32 -12.13
C ARG A 4 10.63 -23.84 -12.03
N LEU A 5 11.37 -23.02 -12.75
CA LEU A 5 11.03 -21.59 -12.91
C LEU A 5 9.68 -21.47 -13.63
N LEU A 6 8.88 -20.50 -13.20
CA LEU A 6 7.60 -20.19 -13.82
C LEU A 6 7.85 -19.61 -15.23
N ASP A 7 7.45 -20.34 -16.26
CA ASP A 7 7.48 -19.88 -17.64
C ASP A 7 6.06 -19.52 -18.09
N LEU A 8 5.83 -18.24 -18.34
CA LEU A 8 4.52 -17.72 -18.75
C LEU A 8 4.36 -17.65 -20.28
N ARG A 9 5.37 -18.06 -21.05
CA ARG A 9 5.31 -18.01 -22.51
C ARG A 9 4.27 -19.01 -23.02
N GLY A 10 3.45 -18.56 -23.98
CA GLY A 10 2.38 -19.37 -24.54
C GLY A 10 1.16 -19.56 -23.63
N LEU A 11 1.19 -19.05 -22.38
CA LEU A 11 0.03 -19.09 -21.49
C LEU A 11 -0.99 -18.02 -21.91
N HIS A 12 -2.28 -18.40 -21.89
CA HIS A 12 -3.38 -17.48 -22.12
C HIS A 12 -3.33 -16.31 -21.14
N VAL A 13 -3.69 -15.10 -21.58
CA VAL A 13 -3.53 -13.88 -20.77
C VAL A 13 -4.31 -13.94 -19.46
N ASP A 14 -5.53 -14.49 -19.50
CA ASP A 14 -6.39 -14.61 -18.32
C ASP A 14 -5.86 -15.59 -17.27
N ASP A 15 -5.12 -16.62 -17.73
CA ASP A 15 -4.54 -17.64 -16.85
C ASP A 15 -3.29 -17.14 -16.12
N ARG A 16 -2.64 -16.07 -16.64
CA ARG A 16 -1.42 -15.52 -16.03
C ARG A 16 -1.65 -15.09 -14.58
N ARG A 17 -2.80 -14.46 -14.30
CA ARG A 17 -3.13 -14.03 -12.93
C ARG A 17 -3.24 -15.21 -11.98
N VAL A 18 -3.91 -16.29 -12.41
CA VAL A 18 -4.07 -17.52 -11.61
C VAL A 18 -2.72 -18.19 -11.39
N ALA A 19 -1.95 -18.41 -12.47
CA ALA A 19 -0.63 -19.04 -12.39
C ALA A 19 0.34 -18.27 -11.48
N LEU A 20 0.33 -16.93 -11.54
CA LEU A 20 1.13 -16.08 -10.66
C LEU A 20 0.67 -16.19 -9.19
N ASN A 21 -0.64 -16.18 -8.93
CA ASN A 21 -1.18 -16.29 -7.58
C ASN A 21 -0.84 -17.65 -6.95
N GLU A 22 -1.06 -18.75 -7.66
CA GLU A 22 -0.70 -20.10 -7.20
C GLU A 22 0.81 -20.24 -6.97
N SER A 23 1.63 -19.71 -7.87
CA SER A 23 3.10 -19.73 -7.70
C SER A 23 3.54 -18.94 -6.48
N ARG A 24 2.92 -17.77 -6.22
CA ARG A 24 3.20 -16.98 -5.01
C ARG A 24 2.78 -17.73 -3.75
N ALA A 25 1.62 -18.37 -3.75
CA ALA A 25 1.13 -19.17 -2.62
C ALA A 25 2.08 -20.35 -2.34
N PHE A 26 2.50 -21.08 -3.38
CA PHE A 26 3.47 -22.16 -3.28
C PHE A 26 4.79 -21.72 -2.65
N ILE A 27 5.37 -20.60 -3.13
CA ILE A 27 6.63 -20.06 -2.58
C ILE A 27 6.46 -19.63 -1.11
N ARG A 28 5.35 -18.98 -0.77
CA ARG A 28 5.07 -18.58 0.63
C ARG A 28 4.96 -19.80 1.56
N GLY A 29 4.22 -20.83 1.15
CA GLY A 29 4.08 -22.07 1.93
C GLY A 29 5.39 -22.85 2.02
N LEU A 30 6.24 -22.75 1.00
CA LEU A 30 7.54 -23.39 1.00
C LEU A 30 8.45 -22.82 2.09
N TRP A 31 8.51 -21.49 2.25
CA TRP A 31 9.38 -20.87 3.26
C TRP A 31 9.05 -21.33 4.68
N GLN A 32 7.78 -21.54 4.96
CA GLN A 32 7.32 -22.07 6.24
C GLN A 32 7.68 -23.56 6.42
N SER A 33 7.69 -24.34 5.34
CA SER A 33 7.90 -25.79 5.36
C SER A 33 9.37 -26.21 5.35
N VAL A 34 10.25 -25.50 4.65
CA VAL A 34 11.66 -25.91 4.43
C VAL A 34 12.52 -25.61 5.65
N SER A 35 12.21 -24.56 6.40
CA SER A 35 12.98 -24.19 7.58
C SER A 35 12.03 -23.68 8.68
N PRO A 36 11.25 -24.60 9.28
CA PRO A 36 10.26 -24.22 10.29
C PRO A 36 10.91 -23.61 11.54
N ASP A 37 12.16 -23.99 11.84
CA ASP A 37 12.91 -23.53 13.01
C ASP A 37 13.85 -22.34 12.70
N ALA A 38 13.87 -21.85 11.46
CA ALA A 38 14.70 -20.69 11.12
C ALA A 38 14.19 -19.41 11.78
N VAL A 39 15.13 -18.59 12.23
CA VAL A 39 14.84 -17.21 12.65
C VAL A 39 14.79 -16.33 11.40
N TRP A 40 13.59 -15.88 11.05
CA TRP A 40 13.36 -14.94 9.95
C TRP A 40 13.40 -13.50 10.47
N VAL A 41 14.20 -12.65 9.81
CA VAL A 41 14.26 -11.22 10.11
C VAL A 41 13.81 -10.44 8.87
N ASN A 42 12.62 -9.85 8.84
CA ASN A 42 11.53 -9.94 9.83
C ASN A 42 10.80 -11.30 9.80
N PRO A 43 10.07 -11.69 10.86
CA PRO A 43 9.25 -12.90 10.87
C PRO A 43 8.29 -12.94 9.66
N LEU A 44 8.11 -14.11 9.04
CA LEU A 44 7.24 -14.25 7.86
C LEU A 44 5.80 -13.76 8.12
N SER A 45 5.29 -13.96 9.34
CA SER A 45 3.96 -13.50 9.78
C SER A 45 3.83 -11.98 9.85
N ALA A 46 4.95 -11.25 9.97
CA ALA A 46 4.94 -9.78 10.02
C ALA A 46 4.70 -9.15 8.64
N GLN A 47 4.76 -9.92 7.55
CA GLN A 47 4.64 -9.37 6.20
C GLN A 47 3.33 -8.61 5.98
N GLU A 48 2.19 -9.18 6.38
CA GLU A 48 0.88 -8.58 6.12
C GLU A 48 0.72 -7.24 6.85
N THR A 49 1.06 -7.20 8.14
CA THR A 49 0.99 -5.97 8.94
C THR A 49 2.02 -4.95 8.50
N SER A 50 3.21 -5.39 8.06
CA SER A 50 4.26 -4.50 7.55
C SER A 50 3.89 -3.79 6.24
N LEU A 51 2.92 -4.31 5.48
CA LEU A 51 2.46 -3.68 4.23
C LEU A 51 1.24 -2.78 4.45
N SER A 52 0.56 -2.89 5.60
CA SER A 52 -0.65 -2.12 5.91
C SER A 52 -0.32 -0.76 6.51
N LYS A 53 -0.37 0.29 5.69
CA LYS A 53 -0.24 1.69 6.16
C LYS A 53 -1.28 2.03 7.23
N ALA A 54 -2.48 1.46 7.13
CA ALA A 54 -3.54 1.67 8.11
C ALA A 54 -3.15 1.13 9.50
N HIS A 55 -2.66 -0.10 9.53
CA HIS A 55 -2.18 -0.72 10.76
C HIS A 55 -0.96 0.02 11.32
N GLN A 56 -0.02 0.44 10.46
CA GLN A 56 1.14 1.24 10.87
C GLN A 56 0.74 2.56 11.54
N LEU A 57 -0.20 3.30 10.94
CA LEU A 57 -0.69 4.58 11.49
C LEU A 57 -1.43 4.38 12.81
N TRP A 58 -2.29 3.35 12.89
CA TRP A 58 -2.97 2.99 14.13
C TRP A 58 -1.98 2.63 15.24
N GLN A 59 -1.01 1.75 14.96
CA GLN A 59 -0.01 1.32 15.93
C GLN A 59 0.88 2.49 16.37
N ALA A 60 1.25 3.39 15.45
CA ALA A 60 2.02 4.59 15.76
C ALA A 60 1.29 5.47 16.79
N GLN A 61 -0.03 5.65 16.64
CA GLN A 61 -0.84 6.36 17.64
C GLN A 61 -0.86 5.62 18.98
N GLN A 62 -1.00 4.29 18.98
CA GLN A 62 -1.05 3.50 20.23
C GLN A 62 0.24 3.61 21.05
N VAL A 63 1.39 3.78 20.41
CA VAL A 63 2.69 3.92 21.10
C VAL A 63 3.11 5.37 21.33
N GLY A 64 2.22 6.34 21.05
CA GLY A 64 2.42 7.76 21.37
C GLY A 64 3.15 8.59 20.32
N PHE A 65 3.30 8.10 19.08
CA PHE A 65 3.79 8.96 18.00
C PHE A 65 2.74 9.99 17.61
N ALA A 66 3.21 11.19 17.26
CA ALA A 66 2.38 12.22 16.65
C ALA A 66 2.04 11.82 15.21
N VAL A 67 0.81 11.33 15.00
CA VAL A 67 0.26 11.07 13.68
C VAL A 67 -0.62 12.25 13.28
N PRO A 68 -0.41 12.87 12.09
CA PRO A 68 -1.25 13.97 11.63
C PRO A 68 -2.72 13.54 11.51
N PRO A 69 -3.68 14.49 11.59
CA PRO A 69 -5.07 14.21 11.26
C PRO A 69 -5.18 13.41 9.97
N THR A 70 -5.91 12.29 10.05
CA THR A 70 -5.97 11.29 8.99
C THR A 70 -7.40 10.81 8.84
N LEU A 71 -7.90 10.82 7.61
CA LEU A 71 -9.16 10.23 7.19
C LEU A 71 -8.88 9.06 6.23
N MET A 72 -9.47 7.90 6.49
CA MET A 72 -9.47 6.77 5.57
C MET A 72 -10.90 6.59 5.09
N SER A 73 -11.19 6.87 3.82
CA SER A 73 -12.56 6.95 3.33
C SER A 73 -12.68 6.72 1.83
N ASN A 74 -13.87 6.30 1.41
CA ASN A 74 -14.38 6.36 0.03
C ASN A 74 -15.68 7.17 -0.07
N ASP A 75 -16.05 7.91 0.98
CA ASP A 75 -17.17 8.86 0.98
C ASP A 75 -16.70 10.23 0.46
N PRO A 76 -17.15 10.68 -0.73
CA PRO A 76 -16.73 11.96 -1.30
C PRO A 76 -17.02 13.16 -0.41
N ASP A 77 -18.12 13.16 0.35
CA ASP A 77 -18.51 14.29 1.19
C ASP A 77 -17.62 14.39 2.42
N ALA A 78 -17.32 13.25 3.06
CA ALA A 78 -16.33 13.18 4.14
C ALA A 78 -14.95 13.66 3.68
N VAL A 79 -14.52 13.25 2.48
CA VAL A 79 -13.23 13.67 1.91
C VAL A 79 -13.19 15.18 1.65
N ARG A 80 -14.25 15.75 1.05
CA ARG A 80 -14.35 17.20 0.82
C ARG A 80 -14.39 17.97 2.13
N GLN A 81 -15.10 17.48 3.13
CA GLN A 81 -15.13 18.10 4.45
C GLN A 81 -13.73 18.11 5.06
N PHE A 82 -13.03 16.98 5.05
CA PHE A 82 -11.66 16.89 5.54
C PHE A 82 -10.71 17.84 4.80
N CYS A 83 -10.85 17.98 3.48
CA CYS A 83 -10.06 18.94 2.69
C CYS A 83 -10.42 20.41 2.96
N ARG A 84 -11.64 20.70 3.44
CA ARG A 84 -12.03 22.06 3.88
C ARG A 84 -11.49 22.38 5.27
N GLU A 85 -11.43 21.39 6.15
CA GLU A 85 -10.90 21.53 7.53
C GLU A 85 -9.38 21.70 7.55
N HIS A 86 -8.67 21.21 6.54
CA HIS A 86 -7.21 21.23 6.46
C HIS A 86 -6.71 21.96 5.21
N SER A 87 -5.88 22.98 5.40
CA SER A 87 -5.38 23.84 4.31
C SER A 87 -4.60 23.11 3.21
N LYS A 88 -3.88 22.05 3.56
CA LYS A 88 -3.17 21.16 2.63
C LYS A 88 -3.41 19.71 3.03
N VAL A 89 -3.82 18.89 2.08
CA VAL A 89 -4.05 17.45 2.28
C VAL A 89 -3.26 16.66 1.26
N ILE A 90 -2.66 15.56 1.71
CA ILE A 90 -2.11 14.53 0.83
C ILE A 90 -3.04 13.34 0.76
N MET A 91 -3.10 12.72 -0.41
CA MET A 91 -3.68 11.41 -0.61
C MET A 91 -2.56 10.38 -0.68
N LYS A 92 -2.75 9.24 -0.02
CA LYS A 92 -1.87 8.07 -0.12
C LYS A 92 -2.71 6.84 -0.45
N PRO A 93 -2.26 5.97 -1.36
CA PRO A 93 -2.94 4.71 -1.59
C PRO A 93 -2.64 3.72 -0.46
N PHE A 94 -3.61 2.85 -0.15
CA PHE A 94 -3.39 1.75 0.78
C PHE A 94 -2.29 0.80 0.25
N PHE A 95 -2.41 0.41 -1.01
CA PHE A 95 -1.46 -0.42 -1.75
C PHE A 95 -0.83 0.37 -2.89
N GLN A 96 0.49 0.28 -3.05
CA GLN A 96 1.17 0.97 -4.14
C GLN A 96 1.07 0.12 -5.41
N GLU A 97 0.19 0.51 -6.33
CA GLU A 97 0.02 -0.15 -7.62
C GLU A 97 0.87 0.53 -8.70
N THR A 98 1.32 -0.28 -9.66
CA THR A 98 1.98 0.18 -10.88
C THR A 98 1.23 -0.35 -12.08
N TRP A 99 0.95 0.51 -13.06
CA TRP A 99 0.30 0.09 -14.29
C TRP A 99 1.01 0.65 -15.51
N SER A 100 0.78 0.04 -16.66
CA SER A 100 1.35 0.49 -17.93
C SER A 100 0.24 0.94 -18.87
N GLU A 101 0.43 2.08 -19.50
CA GLU A 101 -0.47 2.66 -20.50
C GLU A 101 0.38 3.35 -21.57
N ASP A 102 0.11 3.08 -22.85
CA ASP A 102 0.84 3.64 -24.01
C ASP A 102 2.38 3.55 -23.91
N ALA A 103 2.88 2.38 -23.51
CA ALA A 103 4.30 2.10 -23.27
C ALA A 103 4.97 2.98 -22.19
N LYS A 104 4.16 3.65 -21.34
CA LYS A 104 4.61 4.33 -20.13
C LYS A 104 4.23 3.54 -18.89
N GLU A 105 5.09 3.58 -17.90
CA GLU A 105 4.81 3.03 -16.57
C GLU A 105 4.39 4.16 -15.63
N TYR A 106 3.34 3.90 -14.87
CA TYR A 106 2.80 4.80 -13.86
C TYR A 106 2.84 4.13 -12.50
N VAL A 107 3.03 4.93 -11.47
CA VAL A 107 3.05 4.49 -10.08
C VAL A 107 2.17 5.41 -9.24
N GLN A 108 1.32 4.83 -8.42
CA GLN A 108 0.51 5.62 -7.49
C GLN A 108 1.35 5.99 -6.27
N LEU A 109 1.69 7.27 -6.15
CA LEU A 109 2.48 7.81 -5.04
C LEU A 109 1.64 8.70 -4.15
N SER A 110 2.21 9.06 -3.00
CA SER A 110 1.62 10.10 -2.16
C SER A 110 1.68 11.44 -2.88
N CYS A 111 0.54 12.14 -3.00
CA CYS A 111 0.48 13.43 -3.70
C CYS A 111 -0.36 14.43 -2.91
N LEU A 112 -0.06 15.73 -3.10
CA LEU A 112 -0.94 16.80 -2.66
C LEU A 112 -2.19 16.81 -3.53
N ILE A 113 -3.36 16.93 -2.90
CA ILE A 113 -4.63 17.02 -3.61
C ILE A 113 -5.26 18.41 -3.44
N GLY A 114 -5.66 19.01 -4.56
CA GLY A 114 -6.57 20.17 -4.60
C GLY A 114 -7.96 19.81 -5.12
N GLU A 115 -8.83 20.82 -5.22
CA GLU A 115 -10.24 20.69 -5.65
C GLU A 115 -10.43 19.94 -6.96
N GLN A 116 -9.49 20.06 -7.91
CA GLN A 116 -9.58 19.37 -9.19
C GLN A 116 -9.61 17.84 -9.07
N HIS A 117 -9.00 17.27 -8.02
CA HIS A 117 -9.00 15.82 -7.78
C HIS A 117 -10.28 15.34 -7.08
N LEU A 118 -11.12 16.27 -6.60
CA LEU A 118 -12.34 15.99 -5.85
C LEU A 118 -13.62 16.19 -6.70
N ARG A 119 -13.44 16.35 -8.02
CA ARG A 119 -14.54 16.60 -8.98
C ARG A 119 -15.28 15.33 -9.39
N ASP A 120 -14.62 14.18 -9.33
CA ASP A 120 -15.18 12.89 -9.72
C ASP A 120 -15.48 12.04 -8.48
N ASP A 121 -16.75 12.01 -8.08
CA ASP A 121 -17.22 11.19 -6.97
C ASP A 121 -17.01 9.71 -7.22
N ARG A 122 -17.16 9.27 -8.47
CA ARG A 122 -17.04 7.86 -8.85
C ARG A 122 -15.62 7.35 -8.59
N ALA A 123 -14.62 8.19 -8.85
CA ALA A 123 -13.22 7.85 -8.58
C ALA A 123 -12.97 7.65 -7.07
N ILE A 124 -13.56 8.48 -6.21
CA ILE A 124 -13.42 8.38 -4.75
C ILE A 124 -14.16 7.16 -4.21
N GLU A 125 -15.39 6.93 -4.67
CA GLU A 125 -16.23 5.79 -4.26
C GLU A 125 -15.57 4.43 -4.56
N LEU A 126 -14.97 4.30 -5.75
CA LEU A 126 -14.35 3.06 -6.23
C LEU A 126 -12.92 2.86 -5.72
N CYS A 127 -12.24 3.93 -5.29
CA CYS A 127 -10.85 3.89 -4.86
C CYS A 127 -10.67 4.53 -3.48
N PRO A 128 -10.98 3.81 -2.38
CA PRO A 128 -10.70 4.28 -1.04
C PRO A 128 -9.22 4.64 -0.88
N ALA A 129 -8.95 5.75 -0.20
CA ALA A 129 -7.60 6.23 0.04
C ALA A 129 -7.39 6.73 1.46
N ILE A 130 -6.13 7.00 1.80
CA ILE A 130 -5.72 7.63 3.05
C ILE A 130 -5.50 9.12 2.76
N TYR A 131 -6.37 9.97 3.28
CA TYR A 131 -6.26 11.42 3.26
C TYR A 131 -5.62 11.87 4.56
N GLN A 132 -4.53 12.62 4.48
CA GLN A 132 -3.80 13.06 5.67
C GLN A 132 -3.46 14.54 5.56
N GLN A 133 -3.59 15.28 6.65
CA GLN A 133 -3.12 16.66 6.70
C GLN A 133 -1.65 16.70 6.31
N TYR A 134 -1.31 17.57 5.37
CA TYR A 134 0.09 17.82 5.02
C TYR A 134 0.77 18.60 6.14
N CYS A 135 1.88 18.07 6.64
CA CYS A 135 2.73 18.77 7.59
C CYS A 135 3.82 19.53 6.84
N GLU A 136 3.88 20.84 7.07
CA GLU A 136 5.07 21.62 6.73
C GLU A 136 6.26 21.08 7.53
N LYS A 137 7.35 20.80 6.84
CA LYS A 137 8.47 20.03 7.37
C LYS A 137 9.78 20.75 7.08
N ALA A 138 10.57 20.96 8.12
CA ALA A 138 11.95 21.43 7.97
C ALA A 138 12.89 20.30 7.51
N HIS A 139 12.58 19.06 7.93
CA HIS A 139 13.39 17.88 7.65
C HIS A 139 12.52 16.64 7.42
N GLU A 140 13.06 15.68 6.69
CA GLU A 140 12.54 14.32 6.57
C GLU A 140 13.56 13.35 7.16
N LEU A 141 13.11 12.50 8.08
CA LEU A 141 13.98 11.55 8.75
C LEU A 141 13.86 10.17 8.12
N ARG A 142 15.00 9.55 7.82
CA ARG A 142 15.09 8.12 7.47
C ARG A 142 15.77 7.38 8.62
N VAL A 143 14.96 6.73 9.46
CA VAL A 143 15.45 5.96 10.61
C VAL A 143 15.48 4.48 10.23
N VAL A 144 16.64 3.84 10.40
CA VAL A 144 16.82 2.40 10.18
C VAL A 144 17.07 1.74 11.54
N VAL A 145 16.29 0.71 11.85
CA VAL A 145 16.42 -0.07 13.08
C VAL A 145 16.77 -1.51 12.72
N MET A 146 17.83 -2.02 13.32
CA MET A 146 18.26 -3.42 13.26
C MET A 146 18.33 -3.92 14.70
N GLY A 147 17.57 -4.97 15.01
CA GLY A 147 17.46 -5.54 16.35
C GLY A 147 16.93 -6.96 16.31
#